data_AF-A0A8X6L6Q0-F1
#
_entry.id   AF-A0A8X6L6Q0-F1
#
_cell.length_a   1.000
_cell.length_b   1.000
_cell.length_c   1.000
_cell.angle_alpha   90.00
_cell.angle_beta   90.00
_cell.angle_gamma   90.00
#
_symmetry.space_group_name_H-M   'P 1'
#
loop_
_entity.id
_entity.type
_entity.pdbx_description
1 polymer ?
#
loop_
_entity_poly.entity_id
_entity_poly.type
_entity_poly.pdbx_seq_one_letter_code
_entity_poly.pdbx_strand_id
1 'polypeptide(L)'
;MTTLYEVVTVRLGYRKLCARWVPKMLTEENKKKRMGFALDFLTRYAEGGDQFLDHIVTGDEAWVYHHTPESKQRSMQRHHLNSPKANKCKTSISAKKIMASVFWNRHSSVKIYASRSDN
;
A
#
# COMPACT_ATOMS: atom_id res chain seq x y z
N MET A 1 16.80 21.34 -37.02
CA MET A 1 16.36 21.81 -35.69
C MET A 1 16.09 20.58 -34.83
N THR A 2 17.05 20.18 -33.99
CA THR A 2 16.88 19.05 -33.06
C THR A 2 15.95 19.49 -31.94
N THR A 3 14.91 18.72 -31.66
CA THR A 3 13.98 19.07 -30.58
C THR A 3 14.63 18.76 -29.23
N LEU A 4 14.29 19.54 -28.19
CA LEU A 4 14.71 19.25 -26.80
C LEU A 4 14.35 17.81 -26.40
N TYR A 5 13.20 17.31 -26.88
CA TYR A 5 12.75 15.94 -26.66
C TYR A 5 13.73 14.91 -27.21
N GLU A 6 14.22 15.08 -28.43
CA GLU A 6 15.16 14.17 -29.08
C GLU A 6 16.52 14.14 -28.36
N VAL A 7 17.03 15.31 -27.95
CA VAL A 7 18.27 15.39 -27.18
C VAL A 7 18.12 14.67 -25.84
N VAL A 8 17.05 14.94 -25.10
CA VAL A 8 16.85 14.39 -23.75
C VAL A 8 16.56 12.88 -23.78
N THR A 9 15.68 12.42 -24.66
CA THR A 9 15.23 11.02 -24.67
C THR A 9 16.07 10.10 -25.53
N VAL A 10 16.52 10.55 -26.71
CA VAL A 10 17.23 9.71 -27.68
C VAL A 10 18.74 9.80 -27.47
N ARG A 11 19.29 11.01 -27.41
CA ARG A 11 20.75 11.19 -27.29
C ARG A 11 21.26 10.97 -25.87
N LEU A 12 20.55 11.52 -24.89
CA LEU A 12 20.93 11.43 -23.48
C LEU A 12 20.26 10.26 -22.73
N GLY A 13 19.30 9.57 -23.36
CA GLY A 13 18.68 8.36 -22.81
C GLY A 13 17.78 8.57 -21.60
N TYR A 14 17.39 9.82 -21.27
CA TYR A 14 16.55 10.09 -20.12
C TYR A 14 15.10 9.63 -20.36
N ARG A 15 14.51 9.07 -19.31
CA ARG A 15 13.11 8.65 -19.30
C ARG A 15 12.36 9.41 -18.21
N LYS A 16 11.14 9.84 -18.51
CA LYS A 16 10.25 10.45 -17.52
C LYS A 16 9.71 9.35 -16.61
N LEU A 17 10.08 9.37 -15.34
CA LEU A 17 9.58 8.45 -14.32
C LEU A 17 8.78 9.23 -13.27
N CYS A 18 7.75 8.58 -12.72
CA CYS A 18 7.04 9.09 -11.55
C CYS A 18 7.70 8.56 -10.29
N ALA A 19 7.87 9.42 -9.28
CA ALA A 19 8.36 8.99 -7.98
C ALA A 19 7.39 7.99 -7.34
N ARG A 20 7.94 6.98 -6.64
CA ARG A 20 7.15 5.98 -5.91
C ARG A 20 6.70 6.55 -4.57
N TRP A 21 5.45 6.31 -4.21
CA TRP A 21 4.94 6.60 -2.86
C TRP A 21 5.59 5.66 -1.84
N VAL A 22 6.20 6.24 -0.81
CA VAL A 22 6.80 5.52 0.32
C VAL A 22 6.08 5.97 1.60
N PRO A 23 5.67 5.05 2.50
CA PRO A 23 4.91 5.40 3.70
C PRO A 23 5.62 6.40 4.62
N LYS A 24 6.94 6.29 4.75
CA LYS A 24 7.76 7.16 5.60
C LYS A 24 9.21 7.15 5.14
N MET A 25 9.85 8.32 5.18
CA MET A 25 11.31 8.42 5.03
C MET A 25 11.98 7.91 6.31
N LEU A 26 12.78 6.86 6.19
CA LEU A 26 13.47 6.26 7.34
C LEU A 26 14.80 6.98 7.61
N THR A 27 15.07 7.24 8.89
CA THR A 27 16.38 7.66 9.37
C THR A 27 17.38 6.51 9.25
N GLU A 28 18.68 6.82 9.23
CA GLU A 28 19.74 5.79 9.22
C GLU A 28 19.65 4.86 10.43
N GLU A 29 19.28 5.38 11.59
CA GLU A 29 19.05 4.58 12.80
C GLU A 29 17.89 3.58 12.62
N ASN A 30 16.76 4.02 12.04
CA ASN A 30 15.63 3.13 11.77
C ASN A 30 16.00 2.04 10.76
N LYS A 31 16.85 2.36 9.76
CA LYS A 31 17.36 1.36 8.81
C LYS A 31 18.23 0.32 9.51
N LYS A 32 19.17 0.75 10.36
CA LYS A 32 20.03 -0.16 11.13
C LYS A 32 19.22 -1.07 12.05
N LYS A 33 18.26 -0.53 12.79
CA LYS A 33 17.35 -1.31 13.65
C LYS A 33 16.57 -2.35 12.84
N ARG A 34 15.98 -1.96 11.72
CA ARG A 34 15.25 -2.88 10.82
C ARG A 34 16.15 -3.99 10.28
N MET A 35 17.38 -3.67 9.88
CA MET A 35 18.33 -4.66 9.41
C MET A 35 18.73 -5.64 10.51
N GLY A 36 18.99 -5.15 11.73
CA GLY A 36 19.28 -5.98 12.90
C GLY A 36 18.15 -6.97 13.18
N PHE A 37 16.91 -6.50 13.30
CA PHE A 37 15.76 -7.38 13.48
C PHE A 37 15.59 -8.38 12.34
N ALA A 38 15.76 -7.95 11.09
CA ALA A 38 15.64 -8.84 9.94
C ALA A 38 16.70 -9.96 9.96
N LEU A 39 17.93 -9.65 10.39
CA LEU A 39 18.99 -10.63 10.54
C LEU A 39 18.67 -11.61 11.69
N ASP A 40 18.20 -11.12 12.83
CA ASP A 40 17.78 -11.96 13.95
C ASP A 40 16.66 -12.93 13.55
N PHE A 41 15.66 -12.45 12.81
CA PHE A 41 14.59 -13.28 12.26
C PHE A 41 15.12 -14.32 11.27
N LEU A 42 16.08 -13.94 10.42
CA LEU A 42 16.69 -14.85 9.45
C LEU A 42 17.50 -15.96 10.14
N THR A 43 18.27 -15.63 11.18
CA THR A 43 19.04 -16.61 11.96
C THR A 43 18.11 -17.60 12.65
N ARG A 44 17.05 -17.12 13.31
CA ARG A 44 16.04 -18.00 13.94
C ARG A 44 15.34 -18.91 12.94
N TYR A 45 15.07 -18.39 11.74
CA TYR A 45 14.51 -19.20 10.67
C TYR A 45 15.51 -20.24 10.15
N ALA A 46 16.80 -19.91 10.06
CA ALA A 46 17.82 -20.87 9.66
C ALA A 46 17.96 -22.03 10.65
N GLU A 47 17.77 -21.77 11.95
CA GLU A 47 17.82 -22.78 13.01
C GLU A 47 16.52 -23.60 13.11
N GLY A 48 15.37 -22.93 13.10
CA GLY A 48 14.07 -23.55 13.37
C GLY A 48 13.23 -23.91 12.13
N GLY A 49 13.65 -23.50 10.94
CA GLY A 49 12.92 -23.71 9.68
C GLY A 49 11.46 -23.24 9.74
N ASP A 50 10.56 -23.99 9.11
CA ASP A 50 9.14 -23.67 9.08
C ASP A 50 8.46 -23.77 10.46
N GLN A 51 8.96 -24.61 11.37
CA GLN A 51 8.43 -24.74 12.72
C GLN A 51 8.48 -23.41 13.47
N PHE A 52 9.55 -22.63 13.31
CA PHE A 52 9.65 -21.29 13.89
C PHE A 52 8.49 -20.39 13.42
N LEU A 53 8.19 -20.43 12.12
CA LEU A 53 7.16 -19.61 11.53
C LEU A 53 5.74 -20.08 11.93
N ASP A 54 5.57 -21.36 12.27
CA ASP A 54 4.29 -21.92 12.74
C ASP A 54 3.86 -21.40 14.11
N HIS A 55 4.83 -20.95 14.91
CA HIS A 55 4.60 -20.33 16.21
C HIS A 55 4.33 -18.82 16.13
N ILE A 56 4.40 -18.20 14.94
CA ILE A 56 4.15 -16.77 14.78
C ILE A 56 2.65 -16.52 14.61
N VAL A 57 2.08 -15.77 15.55
CA VAL A 57 0.79 -15.10 15.40
C VAL A 57 1.07 -13.62 15.13
N THR A 58 0.53 -13.09 14.04
CA THR A 58 0.62 -11.67 13.71
C THR A 58 -0.77 -11.04 13.77
N GLY A 59 -0.82 -9.72 13.86
CA GLY A 59 -2.06 -8.99 13.78
C GLY A 59 -1.84 -7.52 13.43
N ASP A 60 -2.88 -6.89 12.92
CA ASP A 60 -2.89 -5.49 12.55
C ASP A 60 -4.31 -4.90 12.69
N GLU A 61 -4.40 -3.59 12.70
CA GLU A 61 -5.67 -2.85 12.80
C GLU A 61 -5.87 -1.97 11.57
N ALA A 62 -7.05 -2.08 10.96
CA ALA A 62 -7.41 -1.30 9.80
C ALA A 62 -8.77 -0.61 9.99
N TRP A 63 -8.85 0.63 9.50
CA TRP A 63 -10.13 1.33 9.40
C TRP A 63 -10.93 0.81 8.20
N VAL A 64 -12.13 0.30 8.46
CA VAL A 64 -13.10 -0.09 7.43
C VAL A 64 -14.16 1.00 7.33
N TYR A 65 -14.22 1.63 6.17
CA TYR A 65 -15.20 2.69 5.88
C TYR A 65 -16.44 2.08 5.22
N HIS A 66 -17.63 2.55 5.61
CA HIS A 66 -18.89 2.11 4.98
C HIS A 66 -18.97 2.47 3.50
N HIS A 67 -18.37 3.61 3.13
CA HIS A 67 -18.29 4.05 1.75
C HIS A 67 -16.93 4.71 1.50
N THR A 68 -16.18 4.15 0.56
CA THR A 68 -14.94 4.73 0.05
C THR A 68 -15.20 5.20 -1.38
N PRO A 69 -15.07 6.51 -1.66
CA PRO A 69 -15.26 7.03 -3.00
C PRO A 69 -14.24 6.42 -3.96
N GLU A 70 -14.69 6.12 -5.17
CA GLU A 70 -13.81 5.59 -6.21
C GLU A 70 -12.72 6.61 -6.57
N SER A 71 -11.47 6.14 -6.71
CA SER A 71 -10.37 7.01 -7.14
C SER A 71 -10.56 7.47 -8.58
N LYS A 72 -9.98 8.62 -8.95
CA LYS A 72 -10.02 9.16 -10.31
C LYS A 72 -9.52 8.16 -11.37
N GLN A 73 -8.53 7.33 -10.99
CA GLN A 73 -7.97 6.32 -11.87
C GLN A 73 -8.94 5.14 -12.07
N ARG A 74 -9.64 4.71 -11.02
CA ARG A 74 -10.66 3.66 -11.14
C ARG A 74 -11.90 4.16 -11.90
N SER A 75 -12.26 5.43 -11.72
CA SER A 75 -13.35 6.05 -12.45
C SER A 75 -13.03 6.38 -13.92
N MET A 76 -11.89 5.95 -14.46
CA MET A 76 -11.56 6.15 -15.87
C MET A 76 -12.49 5.31 -16.74
N GLN A 77 -13.22 5.98 -17.62
CA GLN A 77 -14.08 5.34 -18.60
C GLN A 77 -13.51 5.57 -20.01
N ARG A 78 -13.63 4.56 -20.86
CA ARG A 78 -13.34 4.73 -22.30
C ARG A 78 -14.50 5.49 -22.93
N HIS A 79 -14.19 6.51 -23.72
CA HIS A 79 -15.17 7.39 -24.38
C HIS A 79 -14.72 7.66 -25.81
N HIS A 80 -15.67 7.95 -26.70
CA HIS A 80 -15.41 8.30 -28.10
C HIS A 80 -14.91 9.74 -28.21
N LEU A 81 -14.19 10.12 -29.29
CA LEU A 81 -13.60 11.47 -29.41
C LEU A 81 -14.61 12.61 -29.24
N ASN A 82 -15.85 12.38 -29.66
CA ASN A 82 -16.91 13.40 -29.69
C ASN A 82 -17.95 13.25 -28.57
N SER A 83 -17.78 12.29 -27.65
CA SER A 83 -18.73 12.13 -26.54
C SER A 83 -18.46 13.13 -25.42
N PRO A 84 -19.50 13.67 -24.75
CA PRO A 84 -19.34 14.53 -23.59
C PRO A 84 -18.53 13.84 -22.48
N LYS A 85 -17.68 14.59 -21.79
CA LYS A 85 -16.94 14.06 -20.65
C LYS A 85 -17.92 13.77 -19.51
N ALA A 86 -17.87 12.56 -18.97
CA ALA A 86 -18.63 12.21 -17.78
C ALA A 86 -18.14 13.06 -16.59
N ASN A 87 -19.04 13.81 -15.98
CA ASN A 87 -18.78 14.53 -14.75
C ASN A 87 -19.12 13.62 -13.56
N LYS A 88 -18.14 13.37 -12.69
CA LYS A 88 -18.35 12.66 -11.44
C LYS A 88 -18.17 13.62 -10.29
N CYS A 89 -19.23 13.82 -9.50
CA CYS A 89 -19.15 14.60 -8.28
C CYS A 89 -18.17 13.93 -7.31
N LYS A 90 -17.32 14.73 -6.67
CA LYS A 90 -16.44 14.25 -5.60
C LYS A 90 -17.31 13.94 -4.37
N THR A 91 -17.25 12.70 -3.90
CA THR A 91 -17.83 12.29 -2.63
C THR A 91 -16.72 12.15 -1.59
N SER A 92 -17.00 12.54 -0.35
CA SER A 92 -16.07 12.32 0.76
C SER A 92 -16.11 10.87 1.23
N ILE A 93 -15.05 10.43 1.91
CA ILE A 93 -15.06 9.17 2.64
C ILE A 93 -16.14 9.26 3.73
N SER A 94 -16.87 8.16 3.93
CA SER A 94 -17.88 8.05 4.98
C SER A 94 -17.32 8.44 6.35
N ALA A 95 -18.06 9.28 7.09
CA ALA A 95 -17.77 9.59 8.49
C ALA A 95 -17.92 8.34 9.40
N LYS A 96 -18.84 7.44 9.05
CA LYS A 96 -18.98 6.15 9.72
C LYS A 96 -17.82 5.24 9.30
N LYS A 97 -17.04 4.81 10.29
CA LYS A 97 -15.93 3.86 10.15
C LYS A 97 -15.96 2.88 11.32
N ILE A 98 -15.46 1.68 11.07
CA ILE A 98 -15.31 0.61 12.04
C ILE A 98 -13.81 0.32 12.13
N MET A 99 -13.28 0.16 13.33
CA MET A 99 -11.93 -0.36 13.50
C MET A 99 -12.02 -1.88 13.48
N ALA A 100 -11.32 -2.50 12.53
CA ALA A 100 -11.19 -3.94 12.45
C ALA A 100 -9.78 -4.32 12.90
N SER A 101 -9.69 -5.10 13.97
CA SER A 101 -8.44 -5.70 14.44
C SER A 101 -8.43 -7.16 14.01
N VAL A 102 -7.38 -7.58 13.31
CA VAL A 102 -7.28 -8.92 12.74
C VAL A 102 -6.00 -9.59 13.22
N PHE A 103 -6.11 -10.84 13.68
CA PHE A 103 -4.98 -11.68 14.10
C PHE A 103 -5.00 -12.98 13.33
N TRP A 104 -3.85 -13.44 12.84
CA TRP A 104 -3.72 -14.67 12.07
C TRP A 104 -2.37 -15.36 12.25
N ASN A 105 -2.33 -16.65 11.92
CA ASN A 105 -1.14 -17.50 11.86
C ASN A 105 -1.04 -18.21 10.50
N ARG A 106 0.04 -18.98 10.26
CA ARG A 106 0.19 -19.75 9.01
C ARG A 106 -0.97 -20.74 8.79
N HIS A 107 -1.46 -21.35 9.87
CA HIS A 107 -2.42 -22.46 9.84
C HIS A 107 -3.89 -22.02 9.82
N SER A 108 -4.21 -20.81 9.33
CA SER A 108 -5.55 -20.35 8.94
C SER A 108 -6.52 -19.86 10.02
N SER A 109 -6.12 -19.68 11.28
CA SER A 109 -7.03 -19.05 12.26
C SER A 109 -6.97 -17.53 12.17
N VAL A 110 -7.83 -16.93 11.33
CA VAL A 110 -8.07 -15.49 11.32
C VAL A 110 -9.13 -15.14 12.36
N LYS A 111 -8.76 -14.43 13.43
CA LYS A 111 -9.71 -13.85 14.38
C LYS A 111 -9.90 -12.37 14.03
N ILE A 112 -11.12 -11.99 13.70
CA ILE A 112 -11.48 -10.61 13.38
C ILE A 112 -12.32 -10.08 14.54
N TYR A 113 -11.87 -8.97 15.10
CA TYR A 113 -12.59 -8.20 16.09
C TYR A 113 -13.00 -6.88 15.44
N ALA A 114 -14.27 -6.53 15.52
CA ALA A 114 -14.78 -5.28 15.00
C ALA A 114 -15.32 -4.45 16.16
N SER A 115 -14.71 -3.29 16.40
CA SER A 115 -15.21 -2.30 17.34
C SER A 115 -15.79 -1.13 16.55
N ARG A 116 -17.02 -0.75 16.90
CA ARG A 116 -17.63 0.43 16.32
C ARG A 116 -16.95 1.64 16.93
N SER A 117 -16.63 2.63 16.10
CA SER A 117 -16.25 3.93 16.61
C SER A 117 -17.48 4.52 17.30
N ASP A 118 -17.48 4.58 18.62
CA ASP A 118 -18.40 5.44 19.35
C ASP A 118 -18.06 6.87 18.95
N ASN A 119 -19.09 7.57 18.49
CA ASN A 119 -18.99 8.90 17.91
C ASN A 119 -19.43 9.92 18.94
#